data_AF-A0A2T4THY7-F1
#
_entry.id   AF-A0A2T4THY7-F1
#
_cell.length_a   1.000
_cell.length_b   1.000
_cell.length_c   1.000
_cell.angle_alpha   90.00
_cell.angle_beta   90.00
_cell.angle_gamma   90.00
#
_symmetry.space_group_name_H-M   'P 1'
#
loop_
_entity.id
_entity.type
_entity.pdbx_description
1 polymer ?
#
loop_
_entity_poly.entity_id
_entity_poly.type
_entity_poly.pdbx_seq_one_letter_code
_entity_poly.pdbx_strand_id
1 'polypeptide(L)'
;MEKQIYVSKKGKTHLCEVFNCTTVMVWKALNFKSDSELARKIRFTALTQLNGTPNWKQAEVETTHEEAEQTMTQTFGERVKLVFDRKDGSVSVFVDGVETRREQDMNIPAFMELQNEVELMAMSL
;
A
#
# COMPACT_ATOMS: atom_id res chain seq x y z
N MET A 1 -7.71 18.01 6.52
CA MET A 1 -8.83 17.22 5.97
C MET A 1 -8.75 15.84 6.58
N GLU A 2 -9.86 15.26 7.04
CA GLU A 2 -9.82 13.87 7.55
C GLU A 2 -9.68 12.89 6.38
N LYS A 3 -8.79 11.90 6.50
CA LYS A 3 -8.55 10.89 5.45
C LYS A 3 -9.80 10.01 5.28
N GLN A 4 -10.26 9.84 4.04
CA GLN A 4 -11.37 8.94 3.72
C GLN A 4 -11.20 8.30 2.34
N ILE A 5 -11.48 7.00 2.25
CA ILE A 5 -11.60 6.26 0.98
C ILE A 5 -13.08 6.11 0.63
N TYR A 6 -13.48 6.68 -0.49
CA TYR A 6 -14.83 6.54 -1.03
C TYR A 6 -14.96 5.27 -1.85
N VAL A 7 -15.97 4.47 -1.53
CA VAL A 7 -16.34 3.27 -2.29
C VAL A 7 -17.85 3.25 -2.52
N SER A 8 -18.28 2.59 -3.59
CA SER A 8 -19.70 2.42 -3.91
C SER A 8 -20.43 1.64 -2.81
N LYS A 9 -21.77 1.77 -2.75
CA LYS A 9 -22.60 0.99 -1.81
C LYS A 9 -22.40 -0.52 -1.99
N LYS A 10 -22.27 -0.98 -3.23
CA LYS A 10 -21.95 -2.38 -3.57
C LYS A 10 -20.58 -2.78 -3.02
N GLY A 11 -19.58 -1.92 -3.17
CA GLY A 11 -18.24 -2.14 -2.60
C GLY A 11 -18.25 -2.26 -1.08
N LYS A 12 -18.99 -1.41 -0.36
CA LYS A 12 -19.14 -1.54 1.11
C LYS A 12 -19.78 -2.85 1.52
N THR A 13 -20.79 -3.30 0.77
CA THR A 13 -21.46 -4.58 1.03
C THR A 13 -20.49 -5.74 0.82
N HIS A 14 -19.74 -5.71 -0.29
CA HIS A 14 -18.71 -6.71 -0.59
C HIS A 14 -17.62 -6.77 0.49
N LEU A 15 -17.15 -5.63 1.00
CA LEU A 15 -16.18 -5.59 2.11
C LEU A 15 -16.73 -6.24 3.39
N CYS A 16 -18.01 -6.04 3.69
CA CYS A 16 -18.63 -6.69 4.85
C CYS A 16 -18.66 -8.22 4.68
N GLU A 17 -19.01 -8.68 3.48
CA GLU A 17 -19.10 -10.11 3.14
C GLU A 17 -17.72 -10.78 3.17
N VAL A 18 -16.73 -10.25 2.45
CA VAL A 18 -15.39 -10.83 2.33
C VAL A 18 -14.68 -10.91 3.68
N PHE A 19 -14.82 -9.87 4.49
CA PHE A 19 -14.13 -9.79 5.78
C PHE A 19 -14.98 -10.26 6.97
N ASN A 20 -16.21 -10.73 6.71
CA ASN A 20 -17.18 -11.12 7.73
C ASN A 20 -17.28 -10.10 8.88
N CYS A 21 -17.46 -8.83 8.52
CA CYS A 21 -17.43 -7.71 9.46
C CYS A 21 -18.64 -6.78 9.29
N THR A 22 -18.90 -5.95 10.30
CA THR A 22 -20.07 -5.06 10.28
C THR A 22 -19.83 -3.84 9.41
N THR A 23 -20.90 -3.25 8.88
CA THR A 23 -20.86 -1.97 8.15
C THR A 23 -20.18 -0.85 8.96
N VAL A 24 -20.33 -0.86 10.28
CA VAL A 24 -19.68 0.12 11.17
C VAL A 24 -18.16 -0.09 11.19
N MET A 25 -17.68 -1.33 11.20
CA MET A 25 -16.24 -1.63 11.11
C MET A 25 -15.67 -1.19 9.76
N VAL A 26 -16.36 -1.48 8.66
CA VAL A 26 -15.98 -1.00 7.32
C VAL A 26 -15.95 0.52 7.28
N TRP A 27 -16.95 1.20 7.83
CA TRP A 27 -16.96 2.66 7.91
C TRP A 27 -15.78 3.19 8.72
N LYS A 28 -15.49 2.61 9.90
CA LYS A 28 -14.34 3.01 10.72
C LYS A 28 -13.02 2.83 9.97
N ALA A 29 -12.87 1.72 9.24
CA ALA A 29 -11.67 1.44 8.45
C ALA A 29 -11.49 2.47 7.32
N LEU A 30 -12.53 2.72 6.52
CA LEU A 30 -12.49 3.64 5.37
C LEU A 30 -12.30 5.11 5.75
N ASN A 31 -12.68 5.49 6.97
CA ASN A 31 -12.50 6.85 7.51
C ASN A 31 -11.28 6.95 8.46
N PHE A 32 -10.39 5.96 8.46
CA PHE A 32 -9.19 5.93 9.31
C PHE A 32 -9.49 6.15 10.81
N LYS A 33 -10.67 5.73 11.29
CA LYS A 33 -11.06 5.75 12.71
C LYS A 33 -10.67 4.45 13.43
N SER A 34 -10.01 3.53 12.75
CA SER A 34 -9.47 2.27 13.27
C SER A 34 -8.23 1.87 12.47
N ASP A 35 -7.20 1.38 13.15
CA ASP A 35 -5.94 0.94 12.54
C ASP A 35 -5.57 -0.51 12.88
N SER A 36 -6.58 -1.35 13.10
CA SER A 36 -6.37 -2.79 13.22
C SER A 36 -5.93 -3.40 11.88
N GLU A 37 -5.31 -4.59 11.94
CA GLU A 37 -4.97 -5.40 10.76
C GLU A 37 -6.17 -5.60 9.82
N LEU A 38 -7.35 -5.83 10.38
CA LEU A 38 -8.60 -5.91 9.61
C LEU A 38 -8.91 -4.60 8.90
N ALA A 39 -8.77 -3.46 9.58
CA ALA A 39 -9.03 -2.15 8.98
C ALA A 39 -8.06 -1.84 7.84
N ARG A 40 -6.77 -2.17 7.98
CA ARG A 40 -5.75 -2.05 6.93
C ARG A 40 -6.10 -2.91 5.72
N LYS A 41 -6.47 -4.18 5.91
CA LYS A 41 -6.93 -5.08 4.84
C LYS A 41 -8.16 -4.56 4.11
N ILE A 42 -9.12 -3.99 4.84
CA ILE A 42 -10.31 -3.34 4.25
C ILE A 42 -9.90 -2.16 3.37
N ARG A 43 -9.00 -1.29 3.84
CA ARG A 43 -8.51 -0.14 3.05
C ARG A 43 -7.75 -0.59 1.81
N PHE A 44 -6.87 -1.58 1.94
CA PHE A 44 -6.10 -2.12 0.82
C PHE A 44 -7.01 -2.70 -0.27
N THR A 45 -8.00 -3.51 0.14
CA THR A 45 -8.99 -4.12 -0.79
C THR A 45 -9.86 -3.06 -1.45
N ALA A 46 -10.25 -2.01 -0.70
CA ALA A 46 -11.00 -0.90 -1.24
C ALA A 46 -10.24 -0.19 -2.38
N LEU A 47 -8.94 0.06 -2.20
CA LEU A 47 -8.10 0.74 -3.19
C LEU A 47 -7.80 -0.14 -4.41
N THR A 48 -7.46 -1.41 -4.19
CA THR A 48 -6.96 -2.31 -5.24
C THR A 48 -8.06 -3.00 -6.05
N GLN A 49 -9.20 -3.34 -5.43
CA GLN A 49 -10.22 -4.20 -6.06
C GLN A 49 -11.58 -3.52 -6.27
N LEU A 50 -11.85 -2.42 -5.56
CA LEU A 50 -13.17 -1.78 -5.55
C LEU A 50 -13.17 -0.35 -6.10
N ASN A 51 -12.09 0.05 -6.77
CA ASN A 51 -11.89 1.38 -7.33
C ASN A 51 -12.13 2.50 -6.28
N GLY A 52 -11.69 2.26 -5.05
CA GLY A 52 -11.82 3.19 -3.95
C GLY A 52 -11.08 4.50 -4.25
N THR A 53 -11.76 5.63 -4.09
CA THR A 53 -11.17 6.95 -4.36
C THR A 53 -10.80 7.63 -3.03
N PRO A 54 -9.50 7.82 -2.73
CA PRO A 54 -9.06 8.55 -1.55
C PRO A 54 -9.34 10.05 -1.72
N ASN A 55 -9.68 10.74 -0.62
CA ASN A 55 -9.91 12.19 -0.62
C ASN A 55 -8.63 13.03 -0.46
N TRP A 56 -7.48 12.38 -0.35
CA TRP A 56 -6.18 13.01 -0.21
C TRP A 56 -5.29 12.64 -1.40
N LYS A 57 -4.32 13.51 -1.69
CA LYS A 57 -3.26 13.17 -2.65
C LYS A 57 -2.28 12.23 -1.99
N GLN A 58 -1.79 11.30 -2.78
CA GLN A 58 -0.69 10.46 -2.40
C GLN A 58 0.53 11.30 -2.00
N ALA A 59 1.30 10.81 -1.03
CA ALA A 59 2.56 11.41 -0.66
C ALA A 59 3.56 11.35 -1.83
N GLU A 60 4.43 12.35 -1.91
CA GLU A 60 5.58 12.30 -2.82
C GLU A 60 6.44 11.08 -2.50
N VAL A 61 6.91 10.40 -3.53
CA VAL A 61 7.80 9.25 -3.40
C VAL A 61 9.22 9.77 -3.45
N GLU A 62 9.90 9.77 -2.30
CA GLU A 62 11.32 10.11 -2.25
C GLU A 62 12.13 8.93 -2.79
N THR A 63 13.02 9.18 -3.74
CA THR A 63 13.90 8.17 -4.33
C THR A 63 15.36 8.53 -4.07
N THR A 64 16.08 7.66 -3.37
CA THR A 64 17.50 7.81 -3.05
C THR A 64 18.30 6.72 -3.75
N HIS A 65 19.47 7.08 -4.27
CA HIS A 65 20.40 6.14 -4.90
C HIS A 65 21.64 6.05 -4.02
N GLU A 66 21.80 4.93 -3.32
CA GLU A 66 22.95 4.68 -2.46
C GLU A 66 24.06 4.02 -3.29
N GLU A 67 25.01 4.83 -3.76
CA GLU A 67 26.06 4.38 -4.69
C GLU A 67 27.08 3.43 -4.05
N ALA A 68 27.39 3.57 -2.75
CA ALA A 68 28.34 2.69 -2.07
C ALA A 68 27.72 1.29 -1.80
N GLU A 69 26.45 1.27 -1.39
CA GLU A 69 25.66 0.08 -1.14
C GLU A 69 25.17 -0.56 -2.43
N GLN A 70 25.19 0.20 -3.53
CA GLN A 70 24.64 -0.14 -4.85
C GLN A 70 23.14 -0.43 -4.81
N THR A 71 22.39 0.28 -3.98
CA THR A 71 20.93 0.17 -3.90
C THR A 71 20.23 1.40 -4.45
N MET A 72 18.93 1.26 -4.70
CA MET A 72 18.01 2.36 -4.91
C MET A 72 16.81 2.17 -3.97
N THR A 73 16.53 3.19 -3.16
CA THR A 73 15.44 3.15 -2.17
C THR A 73 14.35 4.13 -2.56
N GLN A 74 13.12 3.65 -2.61
CA GLN A 74 11.92 4.48 -2.72
C GLN A 74 11.14 4.44 -1.42
N THR A 75 10.82 5.62 -0.90
CA THR A 75 10.09 5.78 0.36
C THR A 75 8.69 6.31 0.07
N PHE A 76 7.67 5.52 0.43
CA PHE A 76 6.26 5.82 0.22
C PHE A 76 5.64 6.26 1.55
N GLY A 77 5.73 7.55 1.85
CA GLY A 77 5.42 8.08 3.17
C GLY A 77 6.38 7.53 4.24
N GLU A 78 5.98 7.54 5.51
CA GLU A 78 6.91 7.25 6.61
C GLU A 78 7.19 5.76 6.84
N ARG A 79 6.28 4.88 6.40
CA ARG A 79 6.21 3.48 6.86
C ARG A 79 6.65 2.45 5.84
N VAL A 80 6.54 2.76 4.55
CA VAL A 80 6.75 1.78 3.47
C VAL A 80 7.95 2.17 2.64
N LYS A 81 8.84 1.20 2.40
CA LYS A 81 10.02 1.37 1.56
C LYS A 81 10.13 0.23 0.57
N LEU A 82 10.57 0.54 -0.64
CA LEU A 82 11.00 -0.41 -1.65
C LEU A 82 12.50 -0.21 -1.84
N VAL A 83 13.28 -1.29 -1.81
CA VAL A 83 14.72 -1.26 -2.01
C VAL A 83 15.05 -2.18 -3.18
N PHE A 84 15.67 -1.64 -4.22
CA PHE A 84 16.23 -2.40 -5.32
C PHE A 84 17.74 -2.55 -5.13
N ASP A 85 18.22 -3.79 -5.03
CA ASP A 85 19.64 -4.11 -4.96
C ASP A 85 20.19 -4.30 -6.39
N ARG A 86 21.11 -3.42 -6.80
CA ARG A 86 21.70 -3.46 -8.15
C ARG A 86 22.78 -4.53 -8.30
N LYS A 87 23.24 -5.17 -7.20
CA LYS A 87 24.26 -6.23 -7.24
C LYS A 87 23.65 -7.54 -7.70
N ASP A 88 22.50 -7.90 -7.14
CA ASP A 88 21.84 -9.17 -7.40
C ASP A 88 20.49 -9.04 -8.12
N GLY A 89 19.98 -7.82 -8.31
CA GLY A 89 18.70 -7.58 -9.00
C GLY A 89 17.47 -7.86 -8.14
N SER A 90 17.63 -8.06 -6.83
CA SER A 90 16.51 -8.29 -5.93
C SER A 90 15.79 -6.99 -5.55
N VAL A 91 14.48 -7.10 -5.31
CA VAL A 91 13.63 -6.01 -4.84
C VAL A 91 12.98 -6.42 -3.53
N SER A 92 13.23 -5.67 -2.46
CA SER A 92 12.66 -5.90 -1.13
C SER A 92 11.67 -4.80 -0.75
N VAL A 93 10.52 -5.18 -0.23
CA VAL A 93 9.51 -4.26 0.31
C VAL A 93 9.52 -4.36 1.83
N PHE A 94 9.62 -3.21 2.49
CA PHE A 94 9.62 -3.06 3.94
C PHE A 94 8.40 -2.28 4.41
N VAL A 95 7.78 -2.76 5.49
CA VAL A 95 6.73 -2.04 6.23
C VAL A 95 7.17 -1.92 7.68
N ASP A 96 7.27 -0.70 8.19
CA ASP A 96 7.78 -0.39 9.53
C ASP A 96 9.16 -1.05 9.81
N GLY A 97 10.01 -1.12 8.78
CA GLY A 97 11.35 -1.72 8.84
C GLY A 97 11.40 -3.25 8.77
N VAL A 98 10.26 -3.93 8.65
CA VAL A 98 10.18 -5.38 8.48
C VAL A 98 10.04 -5.72 7.00
N GLU A 99 10.90 -6.61 6.48
CA GLU A 99 10.78 -7.12 5.11
C GLU A 99 9.52 -7.98 4.99
N THR A 100 8.56 -7.56 4.16
CA THR A 100 7.28 -8.26 3.98
C THR A 100 7.20 -9.01 2.66
N ARG A 101 8.04 -8.63 1.68
CA ARG A 101 8.08 -9.22 0.35
C ARG A 101 9.48 -9.06 -0.23
N ARG A 102 9.95 -10.08 -0.94
CA ARG A 102 11.16 -10.04 -1.74
C ARG A 102 10.89 -10.67 -3.09
N GLU A 103 11.28 -9.96 -4.15
CA GLU A 103 11.17 -10.38 -5.55
C GLU A 103 12.57 -10.43 -6.18
N GLN A 104 12.71 -11.18 -7.27
CA GLN A 104 13.99 -11.42 -7.94
C GLN A 104 13.86 -11.21 -9.44
N ASP A 105 14.89 -10.61 -10.06
CA ASP A 105 15.05 -10.48 -11.52
C ASP A 105 13.82 -9.88 -12.24
N MET A 106 13.18 -8.88 -11.62
CA MET A 106 12.01 -8.23 -12.20
C MET A 106 12.39 -7.45 -13.47
N ASN A 107 11.59 -7.61 -14.51
CA ASN A 107 11.67 -6.72 -15.67
C ASN A 107 11.05 -5.34 -15.33
N ILE A 108 11.30 -4.34 -16.17
CA ILE A 108 10.85 -2.97 -15.94
C ILE A 108 9.32 -2.87 -15.75
N PRO A 109 8.46 -3.48 -16.60
CA PRO A 109 7.01 -3.45 -16.38
C PRO A 109 6.58 -4.03 -15.04
N ALA A 110 7.09 -5.21 -14.67
CA ALA A 110 6.76 -5.85 -13.40
C ALA A 110 7.22 -5.00 -12.21
N PHE A 111 8.39 -4.36 -12.33
CA PHE A 111 8.88 -3.43 -11.32
C PHE A 111 7.95 -2.23 -11.14
N MET A 112 7.46 -1.65 -12.24
CA MET A 112 6.50 -0.53 -12.19
C MET A 112 5.15 -0.93 -11.59
N GLU A 113 4.68 -2.16 -11.87
CA GLU A 113 3.48 -2.70 -11.24
C GLU A 113 3.66 -2.86 -9.73
N LEU A 114 4.81 -3.38 -9.28
CA LEU A 114 5.13 -3.48 -7.86
C LEU A 114 5.20 -2.10 -7.19
N GLN A 115 5.79 -1.10 -7.84
CA GLN A 115 5.81 0.27 -7.32
C GLN A 115 4.38 0.79 -7.05
N ASN A 116 3.45 0.58 -7.99
CA ASN A 116 2.04 0.95 -7.83
C ASN A 116 1.35 0.14 -6.71
N GLU A 117 1.62 -1.17 -6.60
CA GLU A 117 1.07 -1.98 -5.50
C GLU A 117 1.55 -1.50 -4.12
N VAL A 118 2.84 -1.20 -4.00
CA VAL A 118 3.47 -0.71 -2.76
C VAL A 118 2.94 0.68 -2.39
N GLU A 119 2.69 1.52 -3.38
CA GLU A 119 2.07 2.82 -3.23
C GLU A 119 0.64 2.71 -2.68
N LEU A 120 -0.19 1.84 -3.24
CA LEU A 120 -1.54 1.56 -2.74
C LEU A 120 -1.51 0.92 -1.33
N MET A 121 -0.51 0.08 -1.06
CA MET A 121 -0.26 -0.46 0.29
C MET A 121 0.01 0.68 1.28
N ALA A 122 0.91 1.61 0.96
CA ALA A 122 1.22 2.75 1.81
C ALA A 122 -0.02 3.64 2.06
N MET A 123 -0.85 3.85 1.05
CA MET A 123 -2.12 4.59 1.19
C MET A 123 -3.15 3.87 2.08
N SER A 124 -3.01 2.56 2.24
CA SER A 124 -3.89 1.75 3.09
C SER A 124 -3.45 1.67 4.55
N LEU A 125 -2.28 2.22 4.92
CA LEU A 125 -1.78 2.26 6.29
C LEU A 125 -2.21 3.57 6.97
#